data_AF-A0A7Y8MQ66-F1
#
_entry.id   AF-A0A7Y8MQ66-F1
#
_cell.length_a   1.000
_cell.length_b   1.000
_cell.length_c   1.000
_cell.angle_alpha   90.00
_cell.angle_beta   90.00
_cell.angle_gamma   90.00
#
_symmetry.space_group_name_H-M   'P 1'
#
loop_
_entity.id
_entity.type
_entity.pdbx_description
1 polymer ?
#
loop_
_entity_poly.entity_id
_entity_poly.type
_entity_poly.pdbx_seq_one_letter_code
_entity_poly.pdbx_strand_id
1 'polypeptide(L)'
;MASWGRSLLAVAFAFAVAVAGAFAGHFLDRRFKTTWPLAVLLGLALILLPLWLAIADPGSAALSLTEPRNPKRPDDIAAPLVLFLLLLPAANALLDWLSLGITRRLLGRIAFHDEGGAAAFLWALFDTVIAIALLFAVALLTVAAAALFDRLHETCGGSGFYDLNAYLDDIAANPWAPKWWWVYAMLLSTLIPTAVHYALAIGALGFSWIIPPEWVARQMEAHADHSYRRIWPALWLTILDVAPVILVTAGFVYLVVMVPQWVPWIGETLLLLSRGIVEAIAAWNGAPVCA
;
A
#
# COMPACT_ATOMS: atom_id res chain seq x y z
N MET A 1 23.63 3.58 35.53
CA MET A 1 23.99 4.61 34.52
C MET A 1 23.94 4.11 33.08
N ALA A 2 24.13 2.81 32.79
CA ALA A 2 24.09 2.25 31.43
C ALA A 2 22.67 2.11 30.79
N SER A 3 21.59 2.34 31.54
CA SER A 3 20.20 2.29 31.04
C SER A 3 19.83 3.52 30.20
N TRP A 4 20.32 4.70 30.57
CA TRP A 4 20.04 5.95 29.85
C TRP A 4 20.57 5.95 28.42
N GLY A 5 21.71 5.27 28.16
CA GLY A 5 22.30 5.18 26.83
C GLY A 5 21.51 4.33 25.83
N ARG A 6 20.68 3.39 26.31
CA ARG A 6 19.93 2.43 25.47
C ARG A 6 18.60 3.01 25.03
N SER A 7 17.89 3.69 25.93
CA SER A 7 16.71 4.48 25.59
C SER A 7 17.08 5.62 24.62
N LEU A 8 18.27 6.21 24.77
CA LEU A 8 18.78 7.20 23.82
C LEU A 8 19.04 6.63 22.42
N LEU A 9 19.43 5.34 22.29
CA LEU A 9 19.66 4.69 21.00
C LEU A 9 18.37 4.31 20.27
N ALA A 10 17.37 3.77 20.98
CA ALA A 10 16.06 3.49 20.39
C ALA A 10 15.34 4.79 19.98
N VAL A 11 15.42 5.81 20.83
CA VAL A 11 14.94 7.16 20.49
C VAL A 11 15.75 7.73 19.32
N ALA A 12 17.07 7.56 19.28
CA ALA A 12 17.89 8.02 18.17
C ALA A 12 17.60 7.29 16.85
N PHE A 13 17.27 6.00 16.88
CA PHE A 13 16.91 5.23 15.68
C PHE A 13 15.52 5.62 15.17
N ALA A 14 14.52 5.67 16.05
CA ALA A 14 13.19 6.16 15.69
C ALA A 14 13.24 7.61 15.20
N PHE A 15 14.05 8.45 15.85
CA PHE A 15 14.33 9.81 15.41
C PHE A 15 15.07 9.83 14.07
N ALA A 16 16.04 8.94 13.82
CA ALA A 16 16.76 8.87 12.55
C ALA A 16 15.83 8.43 11.40
N VAL A 17 14.93 7.47 11.64
CA VAL A 17 13.92 7.05 10.66
C VAL A 17 12.89 8.16 10.42
N ALA A 18 12.42 8.82 11.48
CA ALA A 18 11.53 9.97 11.36
C ALA A 18 12.19 11.16 10.65
N VAL A 19 13.46 11.43 10.92
CA VAL A 19 14.26 12.48 10.28
C VAL A 19 14.56 12.09 8.84
N ALA A 20 14.89 10.84 8.53
CA ALA A 20 15.08 10.37 7.15
C ALA A 20 13.78 10.44 6.35
N GLY A 21 12.66 10.05 6.94
CA GLY A 21 11.33 10.20 6.36
C GLY A 21 10.94 11.67 6.16
N ALA A 22 11.25 12.55 7.12
CA ALA A 22 11.02 13.98 7.03
C ALA A 22 11.96 14.66 6.01
N PHE A 23 13.21 14.22 5.87
CA PHE A 23 14.16 14.71 4.87
C PHE A 23 13.80 14.21 3.47
N ALA A 24 13.37 12.96 3.33
CA ALA A 24 12.81 12.45 2.08
C ALA A 24 11.56 13.23 1.71
N GLY A 25 10.65 13.44 2.66
CA GLY A 25 9.47 14.28 2.52
C GLY A 25 9.80 15.72 2.14
N HIS A 26 10.80 16.35 2.77
CA HIS A 26 11.23 17.72 2.49
C HIS A 26 12.01 17.85 1.18
N PHE A 27 12.82 16.86 0.82
CA PHE A 27 13.49 16.79 -0.49
C PHE A 27 12.46 16.69 -1.61
N LEU A 28 11.44 15.85 -1.41
CA LEU A 28 10.33 15.71 -2.33
C LEU A 28 9.47 16.99 -2.34
N ASP A 29 9.17 17.60 -1.20
CA ASP A 29 8.45 18.89 -1.11
C ASP A 29 9.19 20.03 -1.85
N ARG A 30 10.50 20.18 -1.63
CA ARG A 30 11.33 21.15 -2.39
C ARG A 30 11.35 20.87 -3.88
N ARG A 31 11.26 19.60 -4.29
CA ARG A 31 11.26 19.18 -5.69
C ARG A 31 9.88 19.31 -6.35
N PHE A 32 8.79 19.19 -5.58
CA PHE A 32 7.43 19.02 -6.08
C PHE A 32 6.43 20.09 -5.63
N LYS A 33 6.83 21.09 -4.82
CA LYS A 33 5.99 22.22 -4.36
C LYS A 33 4.58 21.79 -3.93
N THR A 34 4.47 20.69 -3.19
CA THR A 34 3.19 20.05 -2.87
C THR A 34 2.81 20.38 -1.43
N THR A 35 1.58 20.85 -1.20
CA THR A 35 1.17 21.47 0.06
C THR A 35 1.23 20.56 1.30
N TRP A 36 1.58 21.22 2.40
CA TRP A 36 1.99 20.88 3.76
C TRP A 36 1.26 19.79 4.61
N PRO A 37 -0.02 19.39 4.43
CA PRO A 37 -0.70 18.58 5.46
C PRO A 37 -0.20 17.13 5.59
N LEU A 38 0.29 16.53 4.50
CA LEU A 38 0.52 15.08 4.45
C LEU A 38 1.83 14.65 5.12
N ALA A 39 2.89 15.45 4.98
CA ALA A 39 4.16 15.20 5.67
C ALA A 39 4.01 15.36 7.20
N VAL A 40 3.11 16.24 7.64
CA VAL A 40 2.75 16.41 9.05
C VAL A 40 1.95 15.20 9.56
N LEU A 41 1.02 14.66 8.77
CA LEU A 41 0.27 13.46 9.14
C LEU A 41 1.17 12.20 9.16
N LEU A 42 2.09 12.05 8.20
CA LEU A 42 3.05 10.95 8.18
C LEU A 42 4.04 11.06 9.34
N GLY A 43 4.54 12.27 9.61
CA GLY A 43 5.38 12.56 10.76
C GLY A 43 4.64 12.30 12.08
N LEU A 44 3.38 12.71 12.20
CA LEU A 44 2.54 12.40 13.37
C LEU A 44 2.31 10.91 13.53
N ALA A 45 2.00 10.16 12.46
CA ALA A 45 1.82 8.71 12.55
C ALA A 45 3.12 8.00 12.99
N LEU A 46 4.26 8.42 12.46
CA LEU A 46 5.58 7.90 12.82
C LEU A 46 6.05 8.31 14.23
N ILE A 47 5.55 9.41 14.79
CA ILE A 47 5.81 9.87 16.17
C ILE A 47 4.83 9.21 17.15
N LEU A 48 3.56 9.11 16.78
CA LEU A 48 2.49 8.56 17.62
C LEU A 48 2.60 7.04 17.75
N LEU A 49 3.13 6.34 16.75
CA LEU A 49 3.39 4.90 16.76
C LEU A 49 4.33 4.48 17.93
N PRO A 50 5.57 4.98 18.02
CA PRO A 50 6.46 4.66 19.14
C PRO A 50 5.99 5.26 20.46
N LEU A 51 5.31 6.41 20.46
CA LEU A 51 4.71 6.99 21.67
C LEU A 51 3.60 6.10 22.21
N TRP A 52 2.77 5.51 21.35
CA TRP A 52 1.70 4.59 21.76
C TRP A 52 2.26 3.25 22.22
N LEU A 53 3.27 2.71 21.53
CA LEU A 53 4.01 1.52 21.98
C LEU A 53 4.68 1.74 23.35
N ALA A 54 5.23 2.94 23.60
CA ALA A 54 5.81 3.31 24.89
C ALA A 54 4.77 3.56 26.00
N ILE A 55 3.50 3.83 25.66
CA ILE A 55 2.39 3.99 26.62
C ILE A 55 1.67 2.66 26.87
N ALA A 56 1.68 1.73 25.91
CA ALA A 56 1.14 0.39 26.06
C ALA A 56 1.99 -0.48 26.99
N ASP A 57 3.31 -0.27 27.01
CA ASP A 57 4.28 -1.11 27.73
C ASP A 57 4.27 -1.01 29.28
N PRO A 58 4.02 0.15 29.93
CA PRO A 58 3.92 0.23 31.39
C PRO A 58 2.74 -0.58 31.96
N GLY A 59 1.66 -0.74 31.17
CA GLY A 59 0.51 -1.55 31.56
C GLY A 59 0.80 -3.05 31.51
N SER A 60 1.52 -3.52 30.49
CA SER A 60 1.92 -4.92 30.34
C SER A 60 3.08 -5.31 31.25
N ALA A 61 4.03 -4.41 31.51
CA ALA A 61 5.17 -4.67 32.40
C ALA A 61 4.78 -4.66 33.89
N ALA A 62 3.81 -3.83 34.30
CA ALA A 62 3.33 -3.82 35.69
C ALA A 62 2.45 -5.05 36.03
N LEU A 63 1.78 -5.65 35.04
CA LEU A 63 0.93 -6.84 35.18
C LEU A 63 1.64 -8.18 34.92
N SER A 64 2.87 -8.16 34.41
CA SER A 64 3.66 -9.37 34.11
C SER A 64 4.65 -9.76 35.21
N LEU A 65 5.01 -8.86 36.13
CA LEU A 65 5.97 -9.14 37.20
C LEU A 65 5.40 -9.89 38.42
N THR A 66 4.08 -10.11 38.49
CA THR A 66 3.44 -10.65 39.70
C THR A 66 2.67 -11.97 39.52
N GLU A 67 2.46 -12.47 38.30
CA GLU A 67 1.69 -13.70 38.09
C GLU A 67 2.38 -14.70 37.15
N PRO A 68 2.35 -16.01 37.47
CA PRO A 68 2.86 -17.05 36.60
C PRO A 68 2.09 -17.10 35.27
N ARG A 69 2.83 -17.13 34.17
CA ARG A 69 2.37 -17.19 32.76
C ARG A 69 1.19 -18.14 32.58
N ASN A 70 0.01 -17.59 32.25
CA ASN A 70 -1.15 -18.34 31.81
C ASN A 70 -1.28 -18.20 30.28
N PRO A 71 -1.15 -19.27 29.48
CA PRO A 71 -1.22 -19.25 28.01
C PRO A 71 -2.63 -18.96 27.45
N LYS A 72 -3.54 -18.41 28.26
CA LYS A 72 -4.90 -17.99 27.88
C LYS A 72 -5.11 -16.49 28.11
N ARG A 73 -4.04 -15.70 28.15
CA ARG A 73 -4.09 -14.31 28.59
C ARG A 73 -4.52 -13.35 27.46
N PRO A 74 -5.15 -12.20 27.79
CA PRO A 74 -5.64 -11.20 26.82
C PRO A 74 -4.57 -10.53 25.95
N ASP A 75 -3.30 -10.71 26.31
CA ASP A 75 -2.09 -10.26 25.61
C ASP A 75 -2.11 -10.68 24.12
N ASP A 76 -2.81 -11.77 23.80
CA ASP A 76 -2.98 -12.34 22.46
C ASP A 76 -3.74 -11.43 21.47
N ILE A 77 -4.51 -10.45 21.95
CA ILE A 77 -5.32 -9.59 21.05
C ILE A 77 -4.57 -8.31 20.65
N ALA A 78 -3.76 -7.76 21.56
CA ALA A 78 -3.10 -6.47 21.33
C ALA A 78 -2.08 -6.53 20.20
N ALA A 79 -1.27 -7.59 20.14
CA ALA A 79 -0.22 -7.74 19.13
C ALA A 79 -0.78 -7.86 17.68
N PRO A 80 -1.79 -8.70 17.40
CA PRO A 80 -2.49 -8.68 16.12
C PRO A 80 -3.09 -7.31 15.80
N LEU A 81 -3.70 -6.61 16.75
CA LEU A 81 -4.25 -5.27 16.50
C LEU A 81 -3.16 -4.27 16.10
N VAL A 82 -2.00 -4.29 16.76
CA VAL A 82 -0.86 -3.44 16.38
C VAL A 82 -0.34 -3.79 14.99
N LEU A 83 -0.20 -5.07 14.68
CA LEU A 83 0.24 -5.50 13.35
C LEU A 83 -0.75 -5.06 12.27
N PHE A 84 -2.03 -5.41 12.41
CA PHE A 84 -3.06 -5.26 11.37
C PHE A 84 -3.65 -3.86 11.27
N LEU A 85 -3.82 -3.13 12.38
CA LEU A 85 -4.43 -1.80 12.36
C LEU A 85 -3.42 -0.66 12.27
N LEU A 86 -2.15 -0.94 12.52
CA LEU A 86 -1.15 0.12 12.64
C LEU A 86 0.08 -0.14 11.76
N LEU A 87 0.79 -1.25 11.94
CA LEU A 87 2.03 -1.49 11.22
C LEU A 87 1.81 -1.74 9.73
N LEU A 88 0.89 -2.65 9.37
CA LEU A 88 0.59 -2.95 7.97
C LEU A 88 -0.03 -1.76 7.23
N PRO A 89 -1.03 -1.04 7.79
CA PRO A 89 -1.55 0.17 7.15
C PRO A 89 -0.50 1.27 7.00
N ALA A 90 0.39 1.46 7.98
CA ALA A 90 1.46 2.46 7.89
C ALA A 90 2.48 2.10 6.79
N ALA A 91 2.91 0.84 6.74
CA ALA A 91 3.78 0.33 5.67
C ALA A 91 3.14 0.52 4.29
N ASN A 92 1.85 0.19 4.17
CA ASN A 92 1.12 0.35 2.93
C ASN A 92 0.96 1.83 2.53
N ALA A 93 0.59 2.70 3.48
CA ALA A 93 0.38 4.13 3.23
C ALA A 93 1.62 4.83 2.66
N LEU A 94 2.82 4.40 3.05
CA LEU A 94 4.07 4.92 2.49
C LEU A 94 4.19 4.64 0.98
N LEU A 95 3.89 3.41 0.57
CA LEU A 95 3.99 3.00 -0.83
C LEU A 95 2.82 3.51 -1.65
N ASP A 96 1.62 3.60 -1.08
CA ASP A 96 0.46 4.24 -1.71
C ASP A 96 0.75 5.72 -1.99
N TRP A 97 1.35 6.44 -1.04
CA TRP A 97 1.74 7.84 -1.24
C TRP A 97 2.75 7.99 -2.38
N LEU A 98 3.77 7.13 -2.41
CA LEU A 98 4.77 7.12 -3.46
C LEU A 98 4.13 6.82 -4.83
N SER A 99 3.26 5.82 -4.88
CA SER A 99 2.48 5.44 -6.07
C SER A 99 1.68 6.63 -6.59
N LEU A 100 0.87 7.27 -5.73
CA LEU A 100 0.07 8.45 -6.09
C LEU A 100 0.93 9.61 -6.61
N GLY A 101 2.08 9.87 -5.98
CA GLY A 101 3.00 10.92 -6.41
C GLY A 101 3.56 10.67 -7.81
N ILE A 102 3.92 9.43 -8.11
CA ILE A 102 4.44 9.02 -9.42
C ILE A 102 3.33 9.07 -10.48
N THR A 103 2.18 8.45 -10.22
CA THR A 103 1.06 8.42 -11.17
C THR A 103 0.57 9.83 -11.50
N ARG A 104 0.44 10.73 -10.50
CA ARG A 104 0.06 12.13 -10.76
C ARG A 104 1.07 12.85 -11.65
N ARG A 105 2.37 12.58 -11.49
CA ARG A 105 3.40 13.19 -12.34
C ARG A 105 3.33 12.65 -13.77
N LEU A 106 3.11 11.35 -13.93
CA LEU A 106 2.96 10.71 -15.24
C LEU A 106 1.70 11.22 -15.96
N LEU A 107 0.56 11.24 -15.27
CA LEU A 107 -0.69 11.82 -15.79
C LEU A 107 -0.54 13.32 -16.11
N GLY A 108 0.16 14.08 -15.27
CA GLY A 108 0.47 15.47 -15.55
C GLY A 108 1.28 15.63 -16.84
N ARG A 109 2.21 14.72 -17.14
CA ARG A 109 2.93 14.75 -18.41
C ARG A 109 2.02 14.46 -19.60
N ILE A 110 1.14 13.48 -19.48
CA ILE A 110 0.15 13.14 -20.52
C ILE A 110 -0.82 14.30 -20.76
N ALA A 111 -1.27 14.97 -19.70
CA ALA A 111 -2.28 16.02 -19.79
C ALA A 111 -1.75 17.37 -20.26
N PHE A 112 -0.50 17.72 -19.90
CA PHE A 112 0.07 19.05 -20.20
C PHE A 112 1.04 19.08 -21.38
N HIS A 113 1.50 17.93 -21.86
CA HIS A 113 2.28 17.87 -23.08
C HIS A 113 1.40 17.33 -24.22
N ASP A 114 1.39 18.06 -25.33
CA ASP A 114 0.71 17.73 -26.59
C ASP A 114 1.40 16.55 -27.31
N GLU A 115 1.89 15.58 -26.53
CA GLU A 115 2.51 14.38 -27.04
C GLU A 115 1.39 13.50 -27.60
N GLY A 116 1.47 13.18 -28.90
CA GLY A 116 0.44 12.37 -29.57
C GLY A 116 0.16 11.03 -28.86
N GLY A 117 -0.97 10.40 -29.18
CA GLY A 117 -1.50 9.23 -28.44
C GLY A 117 -0.53 8.09 -28.14
N ALA A 118 0.47 7.86 -29.01
CA ALA A 118 1.49 6.83 -28.78
C ALA A 118 2.36 7.11 -27.54
N ALA A 119 2.72 8.37 -27.30
CA ALA A 119 3.50 8.74 -26.13
C ALA A 119 2.66 8.63 -24.84
N ALA A 120 1.39 9.05 -24.89
CA ALA A 120 0.45 8.85 -23.79
C ALA A 120 0.32 7.36 -23.42
N PHE A 121 0.24 6.49 -24.42
CA PHE A 121 0.22 5.04 -24.22
C PHE A 121 1.52 4.52 -23.56
N LEU A 122 2.69 4.98 -24.00
CA LEU A 122 3.97 4.60 -23.38
C LEU A 122 4.07 5.05 -21.92
N TRP A 123 3.58 6.24 -21.59
CA TRP A 123 3.53 6.72 -20.20
C TRP A 123 2.58 5.90 -19.33
N ALA A 124 1.43 5.50 -19.87
CA ALA A 124 0.50 4.60 -19.17
C ALA A 124 1.14 3.22 -18.93
N LEU A 125 1.84 2.66 -19.92
CA LEU A 125 2.56 1.40 -19.76
C LEU A 125 3.64 1.50 -18.67
N PHE A 126 4.38 2.61 -18.63
CA PHE A 126 5.39 2.85 -17.61
C PHE A 126 4.80 2.95 -16.20
N ASP A 127 3.65 3.65 -16.05
CA ASP A 127 2.91 3.68 -14.79
C ASP A 127 2.47 2.27 -14.35
N THR A 128 2.01 1.43 -15.28
CA THR A 128 1.62 0.04 -14.97
C THR A 128 2.80 -0.77 -14.44
N VAL A 129 3.97 -0.67 -15.08
CA VAL A 129 5.19 -1.36 -14.64
C VAL A 129 5.58 -0.90 -13.23
N ILE A 130 5.51 0.40 -12.95
CA ILE A 130 5.80 0.95 -11.63
C ILE A 130 4.79 0.43 -10.59
N ALA A 131 3.49 0.44 -10.90
CA ALA A 131 2.45 -0.05 -10.01
C ALA A 131 2.67 -1.54 -9.65
N ILE A 132 3.05 -2.37 -10.62
CA ILE A 132 3.41 -3.77 -10.37
C ILE A 132 4.65 -3.88 -9.47
N ALA A 133 5.70 -3.09 -9.74
CA ALA A 133 6.89 -3.09 -8.89
C ALA A 133 6.58 -2.65 -7.45
N LEU A 134 5.71 -1.65 -7.27
CA LEU A 134 5.25 -1.19 -5.96
C LEU A 134 4.40 -2.24 -5.25
N LEU A 135 3.55 -2.99 -5.96
CA LEU A 135 2.81 -4.11 -5.39
C LEU A 135 3.74 -5.17 -4.80
N PHE A 136 4.81 -5.53 -5.53
CA PHE A 136 5.82 -6.46 -5.02
C PHE A 136 6.52 -5.88 -3.79
N ALA A 137 6.85 -4.60 -3.82
CA ALA A 137 7.45 -3.92 -2.68
C ALA A 137 6.53 -3.94 -1.45
N VAL A 138 5.21 -3.71 -1.62
CA VAL A 138 4.22 -3.82 -0.53
C VAL A 138 4.20 -5.23 0.05
N ALA A 139 4.16 -6.26 -0.80
CA ALA A 139 4.14 -7.64 -0.34
C ALA A 139 5.39 -7.99 0.49
N LEU A 140 6.58 -7.66 -0.02
CA LEU A 140 7.84 -7.88 0.68
C LEU A 140 7.93 -7.06 1.97
N LEU A 141 7.48 -5.80 1.95
CA LEU A 141 7.47 -4.93 3.12
C LEU A 141 6.50 -5.44 4.20
N THR A 142 5.35 -6.00 3.80
CA THR A 142 4.37 -6.61 4.72
C THR A 142 4.99 -7.81 5.42
N VAL A 143 5.66 -8.70 4.68
CA VAL A 143 6.37 -9.85 5.25
C VAL A 143 7.49 -9.38 6.17
N ALA A 144 8.30 -8.41 5.75
CA ALA A 144 9.38 -7.84 6.55
C ALA A 144 8.87 -7.23 7.86
N ALA A 145 7.77 -6.47 7.78
CA ALA A 145 7.15 -5.83 8.94
C ALA A 145 6.60 -6.87 9.92
N ALA A 146 5.92 -7.91 9.43
CA ALA A 146 5.43 -9.00 10.28
C ALA A 146 6.58 -9.77 10.93
N ALA A 147 7.62 -10.12 10.17
CA ALA A 147 8.79 -10.84 10.69
C ALA A 147 9.56 -10.02 11.72
N LEU A 148 9.75 -8.72 11.46
CA LEU A 148 10.41 -7.81 12.40
C LEU A 148 9.59 -7.64 13.67
N PHE A 149 8.27 -7.49 13.55
CA PHE A 149 7.36 -7.39 14.69
C PHE A 149 7.43 -8.63 15.58
N ASP A 150 7.35 -9.81 14.97
CA ASP A 150 7.46 -11.09 15.67
C ASP A 150 8.81 -11.23 16.38
N ARG A 151 9.90 -10.93 15.68
CA ARG A 151 11.25 -10.97 16.24
C ARG A 151 11.45 -10.00 17.39
N LEU A 152 10.96 -8.77 17.26
CA LEU A 152 11.01 -7.78 18.34
C LEU A 152 10.24 -8.26 19.56
N HIS A 153 9.04 -8.81 19.35
CA HIS A 153 8.22 -9.35 20.43
C HIS A 153 8.94 -10.48 21.20
N GLU A 154 9.57 -11.42 20.50
CA GLU A 154 10.39 -12.48 21.11
C GLU A 154 11.56 -11.91 21.92
N THR A 155 12.32 -10.96 21.35
CA THR A 155 13.46 -10.33 22.05
C THR A 155 13.04 -9.55 23.27
N CYS A 156 11.76 -9.18 23.37
CA CYS A 156 11.16 -8.52 24.51
C CYS A 156 10.55 -9.48 25.54
N GLY A 157 10.92 -10.76 25.47
CA GLY A 157 10.44 -11.79 26.38
C GLY A 157 9.07 -12.34 26.03
N GLY A 158 8.52 -11.97 24.86
CA GLY A 158 7.35 -12.62 24.27
C GLY A 158 7.66 -14.02 23.73
N SER A 159 6.63 -14.70 23.24
CA SER A 159 6.78 -15.90 22.40
C SER A 159 6.45 -15.55 20.96
N GLY A 160 7.10 -16.20 19.98
CA GLY A 160 6.74 -16.02 18.57
C GLY A 160 5.23 -16.17 18.36
N PHE A 161 4.63 -15.17 17.74
CA PHE A 161 3.20 -15.11 17.41
C PHE A 161 2.90 -15.83 16.10
N TYR A 162 3.78 -15.73 15.10
CA TYR A 162 3.50 -16.21 13.76
C TYR A 162 4.64 -17.05 13.18
N ASP A 163 4.34 -18.30 12.83
CA ASP A 163 5.24 -19.11 12.00
C ASP A 163 5.12 -18.70 10.52
N LEU A 164 5.72 -17.56 10.17
CA LEU A 164 5.65 -16.99 8.82
C LEU A 164 6.13 -17.96 7.74
N ASN A 165 7.08 -18.83 8.03
CA ASN A 165 7.53 -19.84 7.06
C ASN A 165 6.42 -20.86 6.80
N ALA A 166 5.75 -21.36 7.84
CA ALA A 166 4.59 -22.25 7.64
C ALA A 166 3.46 -21.56 6.86
N TYR A 167 3.22 -20.25 7.09
CA TYR A 167 2.25 -19.47 6.30
C TYR A 167 2.65 -19.40 4.82
N LEU A 168 3.91 -19.06 4.53
CA LEU A 168 4.42 -18.96 3.16
C LEU A 168 4.43 -20.33 2.45
N ASP A 169 4.75 -21.40 3.18
CA ASP A 169 4.74 -22.77 2.66
C ASP A 169 3.33 -23.24 2.33
N ASP A 170 2.35 -22.92 3.17
CA ASP A 170 0.96 -23.28 2.91
C ASP A 170 0.35 -22.46 1.77
N ILE A 171 0.71 -21.17 1.64
CA ILE A 171 0.36 -20.35 0.47
C ILE A 171 0.97 -20.96 -0.81
N ALA A 172 2.23 -21.40 -0.76
CA ALA A 172 2.89 -22.03 -1.89
C ALA A 172 2.20 -23.34 -2.30
N ALA A 173 1.80 -24.15 -1.32
CA ALA A 173 1.14 -25.43 -1.55
C ALA A 173 -0.32 -25.26 -2.02
N ASN A 174 -1.03 -24.26 -1.47
CA ASN A 174 -2.46 -24.05 -1.69
C ASN A 174 -2.79 -22.57 -1.98
N PRO A 175 -2.30 -21.99 -3.10
CA PRO A 175 -2.41 -20.55 -3.37
C PRO A 175 -3.85 -20.06 -3.55
N TRP A 176 -4.80 -20.94 -3.83
CA TRP A 176 -6.22 -20.57 -4.00
C TRP A 176 -7.09 -20.88 -2.78
N ALA A 177 -6.49 -21.33 -1.68
CA ALA A 177 -7.26 -21.65 -0.47
C ALA A 177 -7.99 -20.40 0.05
N PRO A 178 -9.30 -20.49 0.37
CA PRO A 178 -10.08 -19.34 0.83
C PRO A 178 -9.51 -18.62 2.06
N LYS A 179 -8.77 -19.35 2.91
CA LYS A 179 -8.08 -18.78 4.08
C LYS A 179 -7.02 -17.73 3.73
N TRP A 180 -6.53 -17.69 2.48
CA TRP A 180 -5.55 -16.70 2.01
C TRP A 180 -6.15 -15.55 1.22
N TRP A 181 -7.47 -15.58 0.92
CA TRP A 181 -8.11 -14.54 0.13
C TRP A 181 -8.02 -13.16 0.75
N TRP A 182 -7.96 -13.05 2.08
CA TRP A 182 -7.79 -11.77 2.75
C TRP A 182 -6.40 -11.15 2.48
N VAL A 183 -5.35 -11.96 2.35
CA VAL A 183 -3.99 -11.49 2.00
C VAL A 183 -4.02 -10.91 0.59
N TYR A 184 -4.62 -11.64 -0.35
CA TYR A 184 -4.78 -11.17 -1.72
C TYR A 184 -5.66 -9.93 -1.78
N ALA A 185 -6.77 -9.88 -1.04
CA ALA A 185 -7.62 -8.70 -0.99
C ALA A 185 -6.87 -7.48 -0.44
N MET A 186 -6.08 -7.65 0.62
CA MET A 186 -5.23 -6.60 1.18
C MET A 186 -4.22 -6.11 0.15
N LEU A 187 -3.43 -7.00 -0.45
CA LEU A 187 -2.41 -6.64 -1.44
C LEU A 187 -3.03 -6.00 -2.68
N LEU A 188 -4.08 -6.59 -3.24
CA LEU A 188 -4.74 -6.09 -4.45
C LEU A 188 -5.55 -4.81 -4.20
N SER A 189 -5.96 -4.52 -2.96
CA SER A 189 -6.64 -3.26 -2.65
C SER A 189 -5.78 -2.02 -2.95
N THR A 190 -4.46 -2.17 -2.87
CA THR A 190 -3.48 -1.12 -3.24
C THR A 190 -3.54 -0.73 -4.71
N LEU A 191 -4.11 -1.59 -5.56
CA LEU A 191 -4.27 -1.35 -6.99
C LEU A 191 -5.60 -0.68 -7.33
N ILE A 192 -6.52 -0.53 -6.37
CA ILE A 192 -7.80 0.16 -6.57
C ILE A 192 -7.57 1.62 -7.01
N PRO A 193 -6.73 2.44 -6.36
CA PRO A 193 -6.46 3.80 -6.81
C PRO A 193 -5.93 3.84 -8.25
N THR A 194 -5.01 2.94 -8.59
CA THR A 194 -4.47 2.79 -9.95
C THR A 194 -5.54 2.40 -10.96
N ALA A 195 -6.42 1.45 -10.62
CA ALA A 195 -7.55 1.06 -11.46
C ALA A 195 -8.50 2.23 -11.72
N VAL A 196 -8.80 3.05 -10.70
CA VAL A 196 -9.61 4.26 -10.85
C VAL A 196 -8.92 5.26 -11.79
N HIS A 197 -7.61 5.48 -11.66
CA HIS A 197 -6.88 6.38 -12.57
C HIS A 197 -6.92 5.89 -14.02
N TYR A 198 -6.74 4.59 -14.26
CA TYR A 198 -6.86 4.04 -15.61
C TYR A 198 -8.27 4.16 -16.16
N ALA A 199 -9.30 3.93 -15.34
CA ALA A 199 -10.68 4.10 -15.77
C ALA A 199 -10.95 5.56 -16.20
N LEU A 200 -10.49 6.53 -15.41
CA LEU A 200 -10.60 7.96 -15.74
C LEU A 200 -9.79 8.33 -17.00
N ALA A 201 -8.58 7.80 -17.13
CA ALA A 201 -7.73 8.05 -18.30
C ALA A 201 -8.33 7.46 -19.58
N ILE A 202 -8.82 6.22 -19.54
CA ILE A 202 -9.51 5.57 -20.67
C ILE A 202 -10.80 6.31 -21.00
N GLY A 203 -11.57 6.74 -19.99
CA GLY A 203 -12.77 7.57 -20.19
C GLY A 203 -12.43 8.89 -20.89
N ALA A 204 -11.41 9.60 -20.42
CA ALA A 204 -10.96 10.87 -21.01
C ALA A 204 -10.40 10.71 -22.44
N LEU A 205 -9.63 9.63 -22.69
CA LEU A 205 -9.14 9.29 -24.03
C LEU A 205 -10.29 8.89 -24.96
N GLY A 206 -11.20 8.03 -24.50
CA GLY A 206 -12.39 7.65 -25.24
C GLY A 206 -13.24 8.86 -25.59
N PHE A 207 -13.41 9.79 -24.65
CA PHE A 207 -14.11 11.04 -24.87
C PHE A 207 -13.43 11.87 -25.97
N SER A 208 -12.13 12.13 -25.83
CA SER A 208 -11.38 12.98 -26.76
C SER A 208 -11.17 12.37 -28.16
N TRP A 209 -11.09 11.04 -28.28
CA TRP A 209 -10.83 10.36 -29.56
C TRP A 209 -12.10 9.98 -30.32
N ILE A 210 -13.15 9.56 -29.61
CA ILE A 210 -14.38 9.07 -30.25
C ILE A 210 -15.34 10.23 -30.50
N ILE A 211 -15.36 11.26 -29.63
CA ILE A 211 -16.33 12.35 -29.71
C ILE A 211 -15.64 13.71 -29.55
N PRO A 212 -15.54 14.52 -30.62
CA PRO A 212 -15.02 15.87 -30.51
C PRO A 212 -15.83 16.66 -29.46
N PRO A 213 -15.18 17.34 -28.49
CA PRO A 213 -15.87 18.09 -27.45
C PRO A 213 -16.88 19.10 -28.03
N GLU A 214 -16.57 19.67 -29.19
CA GLU A 214 -17.44 20.58 -29.94
C GLU A 214 -18.73 19.93 -30.45
N TRP A 215 -18.73 18.63 -30.72
CA TRP A 215 -19.94 17.91 -31.12
C TRP A 215 -20.88 17.75 -29.93
N VAL A 216 -20.33 17.40 -28.75
CA VAL A 216 -21.12 17.28 -27.51
C VAL A 216 -21.73 18.62 -27.14
N ALA A 217 -20.93 19.69 -27.16
CA ALA A 217 -21.39 21.04 -26.88
C ALA A 217 -22.54 21.45 -27.83
N ARG A 218 -22.37 21.24 -29.14
CA ARG A 218 -23.42 21.50 -30.15
C ARG A 218 -24.70 20.70 -29.90
N GLN A 219 -24.60 19.43 -29.51
CA GLN A 219 -25.77 18.61 -29.21
C GLN A 219 -26.50 19.07 -27.93
N MET A 220 -25.77 19.51 -26.91
CA MET A 220 -26.35 20.05 -25.68
C MET A 220 -27.04 21.39 -25.92
N GLU A 221 -26.45 22.27 -26.73
CA GLU A 221 -27.03 23.55 -27.13
C GLU A 221 -28.28 23.37 -28.01
N ALA A 222 -28.21 22.52 -29.04
CA ALA A 222 -29.32 22.27 -29.96
C ALA A 222 -30.57 21.70 -29.28
N HIS A 223 -30.44 21.15 -28.06
CA HIS A 223 -31.51 20.52 -27.30
C HIS A 223 -31.76 21.20 -25.95
N ALA A 224 -31.35 22.46 -25.81
CA ALA A 224 -31.51 23.22 -24.57
C ALA A 224 -32.97 23.31 -24.09
N ASP A 225 -33.96 23.46 -24.99
CA ASP A 225 -35.35 23.69 -24.59
C ASP A 225 -36.19 22.41 -24.39
N HIS A 226 -35.62 21.22 -24.60
CA HIS A 226 -36.37 19.96 -24.54
C HIS A 226 -35.74 18.99 -23.54
N SER A 227 -36.26 18.98 -22.31
CA SER A 227 -35.81 18.13 -21.20
C SER A 227 -35.73 16.64 -21.56
N TYR A 228 -36.69 16.12 -22.34
CA TYR A 228 -36.69 14.72 -22.80
C TYR A 228 -35.55 14.40 -23.76
N ARG A 229 -35.08 15.35 -24.58
CA ARG A 229 -33.99 15.11 -25.53
C ARG A 229 -32.60 15.16 -24.89
N ARG A 230 -32.49 15.69 -23.67
CA ARG A 230 -31.24 15.68 -22.88
C ARG A 230 -30.93 14.30 -22.28
N ILE A 231 -31.90 13.39 -22.19
CA ILE A 231 -31.70 12.07 -21.58
C ILE A 231 -30.71 11.21 -22.38
N TRP A 232 -30.70 11.34 -23.71
CA TRP A 232 -29.86 10.55 -24.58
C TRP A 232 -28.38 10.94 -24.49
N PRO A 233 -28.00 12.23 -24.60
CA PRO A 233 -26.64 12.66 -24.30
C PRO A 233 -26.21 12.28 -22.87
N ALA A 234 -27.09 12.45 -21.87
CA ALA A 234 -26.76 12.12 -20.49
C ALA A 234 -26.51 10.62 -20.27
N LEU A 235 -27.37 9.75 -20.78
CA LEU A 235 -27.18 8.29 -20.74
C LEU A 235 -25.90 7.89 -21.47
N TRP A 236 -25.63 8.48 -22.62
CA TRP A 236 -24.42 8.17 -23.39
C TRP A 236 -23.14 8.60 -22.66
N LEU A 237 -23.11 9.82 -22.09
CA LEU A 237 -22.01 10.29 -21.24
C LEU A 237 -21.82 9.37 -20.03
N THR A 238 -22.91 8.93 -19.40
CA THR A 238 -22.86 7.98 -18.29
C THR A 238 -22.25 6.65 -18.72
N ILE A 239 -22.61 6.14 -19.90
CA ILE A 239 -22.01 4.90 -20.45
C ILE A 239 -20.51 5.10 -20.71
N LEU A 240 -20.10 6.25 -21.24
CA LEU A 240 -18.69 6.56 -21.48
C LEU A 240 -17.86 6.69 -20.19
N ASP A 241 -18.46 7.09 -19.08
CA ASP A 241 -17.79 7.13 -17.77
C ASP A 241 -17.77 5.76 -17.08
N VAL A 242 -18.87 4.99 -17.18
CA VAL A 242 -19.02 3.70 -16.49
C VAL A 242 -18.31 2.55 -17.23
N ALA A 243 -18.33 2.55 -18.58
CA ALA A 243 -17.72 1.49 -19.37
C ALA A 243 -16.20 1.33 -19.11
N PRO A 244 -15.39 2.40 -19.04
CA PRO A 244 -13.98 2.30 -18.67
C PRO A 244 -13.77 1.66 -17.30
N VAL A 245 -14.59 1.99 -16.30
CA VAL A 245 -14.51 1.39 -14.97
C VAL A 245 -14.74 -0.12 -15.07
N ILE A 246 -15.82 -0.54 -15.75
CA ILE A 246 -16.13 -1.96 -15.94
C ILE A 246 -14.99 -2.68 -16.68
N LEU A 247 -14.48 -2.09 -17.77
CA LEU A 247 -13.41 -2.66 -18.56
C LEU A 247 -12.11 -2.80 -17.76
N VAL A 248 -11.73 -1.77 -17.00
CA VAL A 248 -10.53 -1.80 -16.16
C VAL A 248 -10.68 -2.80 -15.03
N THR A 249 -11.83 -2.84 -14.35
CA THR A 249 -12.08 -3.85 -13.31
C THR A 249 -12.06 -5.26 -13.88
N ALA A 250 -12.73 -5.51 -15.02
CA ALA A 250 -12.74 -6.82 -15.66
C ALA A 250 -11.33 -7.24 -16.13
N GLY A 251 -10.58 -6.32 -16.75
CA GLY A 251 -9.20 -6.54 -17.14
C GLY A 251 -8.30 -6.85 -15.94
N PHE A 252 -8.50 -6.15 -14.83
CA PHE A 252 -7.76 -6.38 -13.60
C PHE A 252 -8.07 -7.75 -12.98
N VAL A 253 -9.35 -8.12 -12.86
CA VAL A 253 -9.76 -9.46 -12.40
C VAL A 253 -9.20 -10.53 -13.31
N TYR A 254 -9.27 -10.34 -14.63
CA TYR A 254 -8.69 -11.24 -15.60
C TYR A 254 -7.17 -11.40 -15.38
N LEU A 255 -6.44 -10.31 -15.20
CA LEU A 255 -5.00 -10.35 -14.94
C LEU A 255 -4.68 -11.10 -13.64
N VAL A 256 -5.39 -10.81 -12.54
CA VAL A 256 -5.17 -11.48 -11.25
C VAL A 256 -5.42 -13.00 -11.34
N VAL A 257 -6.45 -13.42 -12.07
CA VAL A 257 -6.81 -14.84 -12.20
C VAL A 257 -5.89 -15.57 -13.20
N MET A 258 -5.56 -14.91 -14.31
CA MET A 258 -4.87 -15.57 -15.43
C MET A 258 -3.36 -15.45 -15.36
N VAL A 259 -2.81 -14.29 -14.98
CA VAL A 259 -1.35 -14.09 -14.95
C VAL A 259 -0.61 -15.15 -14.15
N PRO A 260 -1.08 -15.61 -12.97
CA PRO A 260 -0.43 -16.70 -12.25
C PRO A 260 -0.34 -18.02 -13.04
N GLN A 261 -1.28 -18.25 -13.96
CA GLN A 261 -1.29 -19.44 -14.82
C GLN A 261 -0.26 -19.34 -15.95
N TRP A 262 -0.05 -18.14 -16.49
CA TRP A 262 0.89 -17.90 -17.59
C TRP A 262 2.32 -17.66 -17.11
N VAL A 263 2.47 -17.10 -15.91
CA VAL A 263 3.73 -16.57 -15.39
C VAL A 263 3.94 -17.04 -13.92
N PRO A 264 3.97 -18.36 -13.66
CA PRO A 264 4.02 -18.89 -12.30
C PRO A 264 5.29 -18.46 -11.54
N TRP A 265 6.39 -18.23 -12.26
CA TRP A 265 7.66 -17.82 -11.69
C TRP A 265 7.59 -16.49 -10.92
N ILE A 266 6.60 -15.62 -11.22
CA ILE A 266 6.38 -14.39 -10.46
C ILE A 266 6.03 -14.70 -9.01
N GLY A 267 5.06 -15.59 -8.80
CA GLY A 267 4.62 -15.99 -7.46
C GLY A 267 5.74 -16.72 -6.71
N GLU A 268 6.44 -17.63 -7.39
CA GLU A 268 7.58 -18.36 -6.84
C GLU A 268 8.72 -17.41 -6.41
N THR A 269 9.05 -16.43 -7.27
CA THR A 269 10.10 -15.44 -6.96
C THR A 269 9.71 -14.60 -5.74
N LEU A 270 8.45 -14.15 -5.68
CA LEU A 270 7.95 -13.37 -4.54
C LEU A 270 8.00 -14.19 -3.24
N LEU A 271 7.63 -15.47 -3.28
CA LEU A 271 7.72 -16.38 -2.14
C LEU A 271 9.17 -16.61 -1.71
N LEU A 272 10.09 -16.85 -2.65
CA LEU A 272 11.52 -17.02 -2.36
C LEU A 272 12.12 -15.77 -1.70
N LEU A 273 11.82 -14.58 -2.23
CA LEU A 273 12.26 -13.32 -1.65
C LEU A 273 11.66 -13.11 -0.25
N SER A 274 10.39 -13.45 -0.06
CA SER A 274 9.71 -13.36 1.23
C SER A 274 10.37 -14.26 2.29
N ARG A 275 10.68 -15.52 1.93
CA ARG A 275 11.42 -16.45 2.81
C ARG A 275 12.80 -15.91 3.17
N GLY A 276 13.55 -15.42 2.18
CA GLY A 276 14.87 -14.83 2.41
C GLY A 276 14.83 -13.64 3.37
N ILE A 277 13.78 -12.82 3.33
CA ILE A 277 13.55 -11.73 4.29
C ILE A 277 13.31 -12.28 5.71
N VAL A 278 12.42 -13.28 5.85
CA VAL A 278 12.12 -13.91 7.14
C VAL A 278 13.39 -14.49 7.75
N GLU A 279 14.17 -15.24 6.97
CA GLU A 279 15.44 -15.84 7.40
C GLU A 279 16.47 -14.77 7.79
N ALA A 280 16.61 -13.71 6.99
CA ALA A 280 17.54 -12.62 7.29
C ALA A 280 17.19 -11.88 8.59
N ILE A 281 15.90 -11.66 8.86
CA ILE A 281 15.42 -11.04 10.11
C ILE A 281 15.57 -12.00 11.29
N ALA A 282 15.31 -13.30 11.11
CA ALA A 282 15.51 -14.30 12.16
C ALA A 282 17.00 -14.42 12.55
N ALA A 283 17.90 -14.37 11.57
CA ALA A 283 19.35 -14.40 11.77
C ALA A 283 19.92 -13.10 12.37
N TRP A 284 19.12 -12.03 12.43
CA TRP A 284 19.55 -10.77 13.02
C TRP A 284 19.73 -10.91 14.53
N ASN A 285 20.99 -10.92 14.96
CA ASN A 285 21.42 -10.93 16.36
C ASN A 285 21.43 -9.51 16.98
N GLY A 286 20.44 -8.69 16.65
CA GLY A 286 20.31 -7.36 17.24
C GLY A 286 20.36 -7.42 18.77
N ALA A 287 20.90 -6.37 19.39
CA ALA A 287 20.90 -6.27 20.85
C ALA A 287 19.47 -6.38 21.39
N PRO A 288 19.23 -7.07 22.52
CA PRO A 288 17.89 -7.23 23.08
C PRO A 288 17.25 -5.84 23.30
N VAL A 289 16.09 -5.63 22.68
CA VAL A 289 15.44 -4.31 22.62
C VAL A 289 14.78 -3.94 23.95
N CYS A 290 14.32 -4.93 24.72
CA CYS A 290 13.60 -4.70 25.98
C CYS A 290 14.32 -5.24 27.24
N ALA A 291 15.66 -5.18 27.28
CA ALA A 291 16.45 -5.56 28.46
C ALA A 291 16.95 -4.36 29.29
#